data_AF-A0A2E5ENF0-F1
#
_entry.id   AF-A0A2E5ENF0-F1
#
_cell.length_a   1.000
_cell.length_b   1.000
_cell.length_c   1.000
_cell.angle_alpha   90.00
_cell.angle_beta   90.00
_cell.angle_gamma   90.00
#
_symmetry.space_group_name_H-M   'P 1'
#
loop_
_entity.id
_entity.type
_entity.pdbx_description
1 polymer ?
#
loop_
_entity_poly.entity_id
_entity_poly.type
_entity_poly.pdbx_seq_one_letter_code
_entity_poly.pdbx_strand_id
1 'polypeptide(L)'
;MYGMVNKAVEDLVCSQFGEDRWEAIKEKAGLDIDMFISNESYPDDITCKLVGAATEVLELPADKIHEAFGQHWVLKTAVDGIFCLNALVELSRAAEQHAFDGRRAEAGTLLETIAEDFVKLKPDLEARL
;
A
#
# COMPACT_ATOMS: atom_id res chain seq x y z
N MET A 1 -3.14 10.43 -11.11
CA MET A 1 -2.47 9.64 -10.06
C MET A 1 -2.45 8.17 -10.48
N TYR A 2 -1.47 7.39 -10.02
CA TYR A 2 -1.44 5.94 -10.29
C TYR A 2 -2.57 5.22 -9.59
N GLY A 3 -3.10 4.15 -10.20
CA GLY A 3 -4.20 3.38 -9.64
C GLY A 3 -3.90 2.76 -8.28
N MET A 4 -2.63 2.54 -7.95
CA MET A 4 -2.25 2.07 -6.61
C MET A 4 -2.71 3.03 -5.50
N VAL A 5 -2.79 4.34 -5.78
CA VAL A 5 -3.27 5.34 -4.82
C VAL A 5 -4.76 5.14 -4.58
N ASN A 6 -5.54 4.98 -5.65
CA ASN A 6 -6.98 4.76 -5.56
C ASN A 6 -7.31 3.41 -4.89
N LYS A 7 -6.51 2.36 -5.14
CA LYS A 7 -6.62 1.07 -4.43
C LYS A 7 -6.40 1.22 -2.94
N ALA A 8 -5.43 2.02 -2.52
CA ALA A 8 -5.20 2.25 -1.10
C ALA A 8 -6.36 3.02 -0.43
N VAL A 9 -7.09 3.86 -1.17
CA VAL A 9 -8.32 4.49 -0.67
C VAL A 9 -9.43 3.45 -0.51
N GLU A 10 -9.62 2.59 -1.51
CA GLU A 10 -10.55 1.46 -1.46
C GLU A 10 -10.24 0.53 -0.28
N ASP A 11 -8.99 0.09 -0.15
CA ASP A 11 -8.52 -0.79 0.92
C ASP A 11 -8.73 -0.15 2.31
N LEU A 12 -8.45 1.15 2.47
CA LEU A 12 -8.74 1.87 3.71
C LEU A 12 -10.23 1.80 4.04
N VAL A 13 -11.10 2.12 3.08
CA VAL A 13 -12.54 2.14 3.32
C VAL A 13 -13.06 0.75 3.64
N CYS A 14 -12.70 -0.25 2.84
CA CYS A 14 -13.14 -1.62 3.05
C CYS A 14 -12.64 -2.19 4.38
N SER A 15 -11.40 -1.89 4.78
CA SER A 15 -10.82 -2.39 6.03
C SER A 15 -11.40 -1.75 7.29
N GLN A 16 -11.76 -0.46 7.26
CA GLN A 16 -12.24 0.26 8.45
C GLN A 16 -13.76 0.41 8.51
N PHE A 17 -14.43 0.47 7.36
CA PHE A 17 -15.85 0.83 7.24
C PHE A 17 -16.68 -0.22 6.48
N GLY A 18 -16.03 -1.20 5.84
CA GLY A 18 -16.67 -2.29 5.12
C GLY A 18 -17.00 -1.97 3.65
N GLU A 19 -17.29 -3.03 2.88
CA GLU A 19 -17.57 -2.96 1.44
C GLU A 19 -18.83 -2.13 1.13
N ASP A 20 -19.87 -2.22 1.96
CA ASP A 20 -21.11 -1.44 1.79
C ASP A 20 -20.83 0.07 1.74
N ARG A 21 -19.87 0.54 2.54
CA ARG A 21 -19.47 1.96 2.57
C ARG A 21 -18.63 2.33 1.36
N TRP A 22 -17.81 1.41 0.87
CA TRP A 22 -17.05 1.61 -0.36
C TRP A 22 -17.97 1.77 -1.58
N GLU A 23 -18.97 0.88 -1.72
CA GLU A 23 -19.94 0.97 -2.81
C GLU A 23 -20.72 2.30 -2.78
N ALA A 24 -21.17 2.72 -1.60
CA ALA A 24 -21.84 4.02 -1.44
C ALA A 24 -20.93 5.21 -1.82
N ILE A 25 -19.62 5.13 -1.53
CA ILE A 25 -18.65 6.16 -1.91
C ILE A 25 -18.43 6.17 -3.43
N LYS A 26 -18.28 5.00 -4.07
CA LYS A 26 -18.14 4.90 -5.53
C LYS A 26 -19.36 5.45 -6.27
N GLU A 27 -20.55 5.05 -5.83
CA GLU A 27 -21.82 5.53 -6.38
C GLU A 27 -21.91 7.05 -6.26
N LYS A 28 -21.61 7.59 -5.07
CA LYS A 28 -21.63 9.03 -4.83
C LYS A 28 -20.55 9.81 -5.58
N ALA A 29 -19.38 9.23 -5.76
CA ALA A 29 -18.30 9.80 -6.57
C ALA A 29 -18.62 9.78 -8.08
N GLY A 30 -19.69 9.08 -8.49
CA GLY A 30 -20.08 8.93 -9.90
C GLY A 30 -19.05 8.15 -10.71
N LEU A 31 -18.39 7.19 -10.10
CA LEU A 31 -17.33 6.39 -10.72
C LEU A 31 -17.89 5.03 -11.15
N ASP A 32 -17.83 4.77 -12.45
CA ASP A 32 -18.14 3.46 -13.04
C ASP A 32 -16.82 2.70 -13.25
N ILE A 33 -16.23 2.22 -12.15
CA ILE A 33 -14.96 1.51 -12.13
C ILE A 33 -15.12 0.27 -11.24
N ASP A 34 -14.97 -0.91 -11.85
CA ASP A 34 -15.03 -2.18 -11.13
C ASP A 34 -13.80 -2.41 -10.25
N MET A 35 -12.60 -2.08 -10.75
CA MET A 35 -11.34 -2.25 -10.04
C MET A 35 -10.27 -1.28 -10.56
N PHE A 36 -9.48 -0.70 -9.67
CA PHE A 36 -8.30 0.09 -10.04
C PHE A 36 -7.10 -0.81 -10.39
N ILE A 37 -6.40 -0.50 -11.50
CA ILE A 37 -5.18 -1.18 -11.92
C ILE A 37 -3.96 -0.41 -11.40
N SER A 38 -3.12 -1.06 -10.61
CA SER A 38 -2.07 -0.38 -9.82
C SER A 38 -1.11 0.48 -10.66
N ASN A 39 -0.68 -0.03 -11.81
CA ASN A 39 0.31 0.61 -12.68
C ASN A 39 -0.32 1.48 -13.78
N GLU A 40 -1.65 1.62 -13.79
CA GLU A 40 -2.35 2.49 -14.73
C GLU A 40 -2.44 3.91 -14.18
N SER A 41 -2.36 4.89 -15.09
CA SER A 41 -2.50 6.30 -14.73
C SER A 41 -3.94 6.72 -14.87
N TYR A 42 -4.49 7.28 -13.78
CA TYR A 42 -5.83 7.84 -13.73
C TYR A 42 -5.77 9.37 -13.64
N PRO A 43 -6.80 10.08 -14.11
CA PRO A 43 -6.98 11.50 -13.82
C PRO A 43 -6.95 11.79 -12.30
N ASP A 44 -6.30 12.89 -11.90
CA ASP A 44 -6.17 13.27 -10.48
C ASP A 44 -7.53 13.60 -9.83
N ASP A 45 -8.51 14.01 -10.63
CA ASP A 45 -9.86 14.33 -10.16
C ASP A 45 -10.57 13.11 -9.57
N ILE A 46 -10.21 11.88 -9.96
CA ILE A 46 -10.78 10.65 -9.43
C ILE A 46 -10.49 10.53 -7.94
N THR A 47 -9.24 10.71 -7.52
CA THR A 47 -8.86 10.63 -6.10
C THR A 47 -9.55 11.73 -5.29
N CYS A 48 -9.64 12.95 -5.84
CA CYS A 48 -10.36 14.05 -5.21
C CYS A 48 -11.87 13.76 -5.05
N LYS A 49 -12.51 13.18 -6.07
CA LYS A 49 -13.92 12.77 -6.02
C LYS A 49 -14.16 11.68 -4.97
N LEU A 50 -13.27 10.68 -4.90
CA LEU A 50 -13.34 9.62 -3.89
C LEU A 50 -13.27 10.17 -2.46
N VAL A 51 -12.30 11.04 -2.17
CA VAL A 51 -12.15 11.65 -0.83
C VAL A 51 -13.32 12.58 -0.50
N GLY A 52 -13.80 13.35 -1.48
CA GLY A 52 -14.98 14.20 -1.32
C GLY A 52 -16.23 13.37 -0.98
N ALA A 53 -16.49 12.31 -1.76
CA ALA A 53 -17.60 11.39 -1.50
C ALA A 53 -17.45 10.67 -0.14
N ALA A 54 -16.23 10.26 0.23
CA ALA A 54 -15.94 9.65 1.52
C ALA A 54 -16.25 10.58 2.70
N THR A 55 -15.93 11.88 2.58
CA THR A 55 -16.26 12.90 3.59
C THR A 55 -17.76 12.93 3.87
N GLU A 56 -18.57 12.85 2.83
CA GLU A 56 -20.02 12.89 2.96
C GLU A 56 -20.66 11.56 3.39
N VAL A 57 -20.14 10.42 2.92
CA VAL A 57 -20.69 9.09 3.26
C VAL A 57 -20.29 8.65 4.67
N LEU A 58 -19.06 8.95 5.08
CA LEU A 58 -18.54 8.58 6.38
C LEU A 58 -18.82 9.64 7.47
N GLU A 59 -19.33 10.80 7.06
CA GLU A 59 -19.61 11.95 7.96
C GLU A 59 -18.36 12.39 8.74
N LEU A 60 -17.19 12.29 8.09
CA LEU A 60 -15.89 12.66 8.66
C LEU A 60 -15.32 13.86 7.91
N PRO A 61 -14.60 14.78 8.57
CA PRO A 61 -13.90 15.85 7.89
C PRO A 61 -12.77 15.28 7.01
N ALA A 62 -12.52 15.93 5.87
CA ALA A 62 -11.50 15.50 4.91
C ALA A 62 -10.11 15.33 5.54
N ASP A 63 -9.74 16.18 6.51
CA ASP A 63 -8.47 16.07 7.24
C ASP A 63 -8.31 14.72 7.96
N LYS A 64 -9.40 14.18 8.52
CA LYS A 64 -9.38 12.88 9.19
C LYS A 64 -9.26 11.73 8.20
N ILE A 65 -9.88 11.87 7.03
CA ILE A 65 -9.75 10.89 5.94
C ILE A 65 -8.32 10.90 5.39
N HIS A 66 -7.73 12.08 5.17
CA HIS A 66 -6.34 12.20 4.74
C HIS A 66 -5.34 11.65 5.77
N GLU A 67 -5.57 11.90 7.06
CA GLU A 67 -4.75 11.36 8.14
C GLU A 67 -4.81 9.82 8.16
N ALA A 68 -6.02 9.25 8.11
CA ALA A 68 -6.23 7.81 8.06
C ALA A 68 -5.64 7.18 6.79
N PHE A 69 -5.81 7.84 5.65
CA PHE A 69 -5.21 7.42 4.38
C PHE A 69 -3.69 7.44 4.44
N GLY A 70 -3.07 8.50 4.99
CA GLY A 70 -1.62 8.57 5.14
C GLY A 70 -1.07 7.44 6.00
N GLN A 71 -1.73 7.15 7.13
CA GLN A 71 -1.37 6.03 7.99
C GLN A 71 -1.51 4.69 7.26
N HIS A 72 -2.66 4.45 6.63
CA HIS A 72 -2.91 3.23 5.86
C HIS A 72 -1.90 3.07 4.72
N TRP A 73 -1.62 4.14 3.98
CA TRP A 73 -0.66 4.15 2.88
C TRP A 73 0.73 3.74 3.35
N VAL A 74 1.25 4.35 4.42
CA VAL A 74 2.57 4.00 4.96
C VAL A 74 2.60 2.53 5.42
N LEU A 75 1.57 2.07 6.11
CA LEU A 75 1.51 0.68 6.59
C LEU A 75 1.43 -0.31 5.44
N LYS A 76 0.54 -0.07 4.46
CA LYS A 76 0.37 -0.97 3.33
C LYS A 76 1.58 -0.99 2.41
N THR A 77 2.12 0.18 2.06
CA THR A 77 3.34 0.25 1.23
C THR A 77 4.57 -0.28 1.96
N ALA A 78 4.68 -0.11 3.28
CA ALA A 78 5.74 -0.73 4.06
C ALA A 78 5.60 -2.26 4.09
N VAL A 79 4.40 -2.80 4.31
CA VAL A 79 4.16 -4.26 4.33
C VAL A 79 4.39 -4.88 2.95
N ASP A 80 3.85 -4.29 1.89
CA ASP A 80 4.03 -4.78 0.52
C ASP A 80 5.50 -4.63 0.07
N GLY A 81 6.17 -3.57 0.50
CA GLY A 81 7.60 -3.36 0.31
C GLY A 81 8.46 -4.40 1.04
N ILE A 82 8.13 -4.71 2.30
CA ILE A 82 8.78 -5.78 3.08
C ILE A 82 8.58 -7.13 2.40
N PHE A 83 7.38 -7.43 1.91
CA PHE A 83 7.11 -8.67 1.18
C PHE A 83 7.98 -8.79 -0.09
N CYS A 84 8.09 -7.69 -0.86
CA CYS A 84 8.95 -7.63 -2.03
C CYS A 84 10.42 -7.84 -1.66
N LEU A 85 10.89 -7.21 -0.59
CA LEU A 85 12.27 -7.34 -0.13
C LEU A 85 12.58 -8.77 0.32
N ASN A 86 11.69 -9.40 1.09
CA ASN A 86 11.84 -10.81 1.50
C ASN A 86 11.85 -11.75 0.29
N ALA A 87 10.98 -11.51 -0.70
CA ALA A 87 10.99 -12.30 -1.94
C ALA A 87 12.31 -12.14 -2.71
N LEU A 88 12.87 -10.92 -2.76
CA LEU A 88 14.17 -10.65 -3.37
C LEU A 88 15.33 -11.31 -2.61
N VAL A 89 15.28 -11.33 -1.27
CA VAL A 89 16.25 -12.04 -0.42
C VAL A 89 16.21 -13.55 -0.69
N GLU A 90 15.02 -14.16 -0.70
CA GLU A 90 14.88 -15.60 -0.98
C GLU A 90 15.32 -15.95 -2.41
N LEU A 91 15.01 -15.10 -3.39
CA LEU A 91 15.51 -15.25 -4.76
C LEU A 91 17.04 -15.12 -4.84
N SER A 92 17.63 -14.22 -4.05
CA SER A 92 19.09 -14.09 -3.95
C SER A 92 19.72 -15.36 -3.36
N ARG A 93 19.19 -15.84 -2.23
CA ARG A 93 19.67 -17.06 -1.54
C ARG A 93 19.54 -18.31 -2.41
N ALA A 94 18.41 -18.47 -3.10
CA ALA A 94 18.20 -19.57 -4.04
C ALA A 94 19.21 -19.50 -5.21
N ALA A 95 19.53 -18.29 -5.67
CA ALA A 95 20.52 -18.12 -6.72
C ALA A 95 21.97 -18.31 -6.25
N GLU A 96 22.28 -18.05 -4.99
CA GLU A 96 23.59 -18.34 -4.38
C GLU A 96 23.84 -19.85 -4.23
N GLN A 97 22.81 -20.63 -3.88
CA GLN A 97 22.91 -22.09 -3.84
C GLN A 97 23.23 -22.72 -5.21
N HIS A 98 23.04 -21.97 -6.30
CA HIS A 98 23.17 -22.46 -7.68
C HIS A 98 24.19 -21.70 -8.55
N ALA A 99 24.92 -20.68 -8.08
CA ALA A 99 25.81 -19.88 -8.93
C ALA A 99 27.17 -19.46 -8.31
N PHE A 100 28.15 -19.30 -9.22
CA PHE A 100 29.60 -19.27 -9.02
C PHE A 100 30.16 -17.87 -9.40
N ASP A 101 29.99 -16.81 -8.58
CA ASP A 101 30.84 -15.59 -8.67
C ASP A 101 30.61 -14.57 -7.54
N GLY A 102 31.70 -13.94 -7.05
CA GLY A 102 31.75 -13.18 -5.79
C GLY A 102 30.97 -11.84 -5.73
N ARG A 103 30.61 -11.23 -6.86
CA ARG A 103 29.81 -9.97 -6.87
C ARG A 103 28.34 -10.20 -6.52
N ARG A 104 27.87 -11.44 -6.52
CA ARG A 104 26.49 -11.80 -6.20
C ARG A 104 26.24 -11.82 -4.68
N ALA A 105 27.27 -12.17 -3.90
CA ALA A 105 27.18 -12.25 -2.44
C ALA A 105 26.98 -10.88 -1.76
N GLU A 106 27.62 -9.81 -2.26
CA GLU A 106 27.49 -8.46 -1.69
C GLU A 106 26.07 -7.90 -1.80
N ALA A 107 25.38 -8.16 -2.92
CA ALA A 107 23.99 -7.75 -3.11
C ALA A 107 23.03 -8.53 -2.20
N GLY A 108 23.29 -9.83 -1.97
CA GLY A 108 22.54 -10.66 -1.02
C GLY A 108 22.65 -10.12 0.40
N THR A 109 23.86 -9.83 0.86
CA THR A 109 24.11 -9.29 2.22
C THR A 109 23.46 -7.92 2.44
N LEU A 110 23.48 -7.03 1.44
CA LEU A 110 22.83 -5.72 1.54
C LEU A 110 21.31 -5.85 1.68
N LEU A 111 20.70 -6.75 0.90
CA LEU A 111 19.24 -7.00 0.96
C LEU A 111 18.83 -7.65 2.29
N GLU A 112 19.62 -8.59 2.81
CA GLU A 112 19.41 -9.19 4.13
C GLU A 112 19.47 -8.14 5.25
N THR A 113 20.44 -7.22 5.18
CA THR A 113 20.58 -6.13 6.17
C THR A 113 19.37 -5.20 6.17
N ILE A 114 18.90 -4.79 4.98
CA ILE A 114 17.72 -3.93 4.85
C ILE A 114 16.46 -4.65 5.36
N ALA A 115 16.34 -5.96 5.12
CA ALA A 115 15.21 -6.76 5.62
C ALA A 115 15.20 -6.84 7.15
N GLU A 116 16.35 -7.08 7.77
CA GLU A 116 16.46 -7.13 9.23
C GLU A 116 16.09 -5.80 9.90
N ASP A 117 16.54 -4.67 9.34
CA ASP A 117 16.24 -3.34 9.89
C ASP A 117 14.75 -3.01 9.79
N PHE A 118 14.09 -3.40 8.70
CA PHE A 118 12.64 -3.25 8.57
C PHE A 118 11.85 -4.16 9.52
N VAL A 119 12.30 -5.41 9.75
CA VAL A 119 11.68 -6.32 10.73
C VAL A 119 11.75 -5.74 12.14
N LYS A 120 12.84 -5.06 12.51
CA LYS A 120 12.99 -4.39 13.82
C LYS A 120 12.05 -3.19 13.98
N LEU A 121 11.73 -2.48 12.88
CA LEU A 121 10.80 -1.34 12.88
C LEU A 121 9.33 -1.76 12.95
N LYS A 122 9.00 -3.01 12.56
CA LYS A 122 7.62 -3.52 12.49
C LYS A 122 6.83 -3.41 13.81
N PRO A 123 7.35 -3.79 15.00
CA PRO A 123 6.60 -3.73 16.25
C PRO A 123 6.25 -2.29 16.67
N ASP A 124 7.16 -1.35 16.45
CA ASP A 124 6.94 0.07 16.74
C ASP A 124 5.91 0.69 15.80
N LEU A 125 5.85 0.22 14.55
CA LEU A 125 4.85 0.61 13.57
C LEU A 125 3.46 0.07 13.95
N GLU A 126 3.41 -1.18 14.44
CA GLU A 126 2.18 -1.84 14.87
C GLU A 126 1.65 -1.31 16.21
N ALA A 127 2.51 -0.88 17.14
CA ALA A 127 2.12 -0.37 18.45
C ALA A 127 1.61 1.09 18.44
N ARG A 128 1.77 1.80 17.32
CA ARG A 128 1.28 3.19 17.13
C ARG A 128 -0.09 3.24 16.42
N LEU A 129 -0.70 2.06 16.23
CA LEU A 129 -2.08 1.82 15.83
C LEU A 129 -2.97 1.63 17.06
#